data_AF-A9UXS1-F1
#
_entry.id   AF-A9UXS1-F1
#
_cell.length_a   1.000
_cell.length_b   1.000
_cell.length_c   1.000
_cell.angle_alpha   90.00
_cell.angle_beta   90.00
_cell.angle_gamma   90.00
#
_symmetry.space_group_name_H-M   'P 1'
#
loop_
_entity.id
_entity.type
_entity.pdbx_description
1 polymer ?
#
loop_
_entity_poly.entity_id
_entity_poly.type
_entity_poly.pdbx_seq_one_letter_code
_entity_poly.pdbx_strand_id
1 'polypeptide(L)'
;MSWPEDPIGEDELVGQLSLEAFEYLSSKKLTEEAENPEQRVIDPSRAAELARQVCEKVMGESVESMKGGTMGGVQLFDTRKVTNVVKAAAEEAWSSNDNQVSAADAPGRRYNIDIFTSRGRRHTMEDRHLAIEDLNALLGIKASWPAVNDMPPQSWFAVMDGHGGVEAAKFAQAQLHKVIAEQPTFKDDPVKALHDGFLACDKMFLKKSERDALTCGATAVTVLVRGRKLYVAWLGDSQVAMCRNGEMVTLMNPHKPEREDEKQRIADNEGVVVWYGAWRVNGVLSVSRAIGDRKLKQWVIGKPDIAEFDITDDCEYLIAGCDGLWDVMNTETVRLCL
;
A
#
# COMPACT_ATOMS: atom_id res chain seq x y z
N MET A 1 1.34 -9.95 34.78
CA MET A 1 1.44 -8.62 34.14
C MET A 1 0.20 -8.46 33.29
N SER A 2 -0.71 -7.58 33.72
CA SER A 2 -1.98 -7.30 33.08
C SER A 2 -1.77 -6.40 31.87
N TRP A 3 -2.36 -6.77 30.72
CA TRP A 3 -2.51 -5.89 29.56
C TRP A 3 -3.83 -5.12 29.67
N PRO A 4 -3.84 -3.78 29.68
CA PRO A 4 -5.07 -3.01 29.45
C PRO A 4 -5.03 -2.20 28.13
N GLU A 5 -6.12 -2.39 27.36
CA GLU A 5 -7.00 -1.39 26.75
C GLU A 5 -7.11 -1.18 25.22
N ASP A 6 -6.09 -1.35 24.36
CA ASP A 6 -6.33 -1.55 22.91
C ASP A 6 -5.06 -1.99 22.17
N PRO A 7 -4.96 -3.19 21.57
CA PRO A 7 -3.74 -3.54 20.85
C PRO A 7 -3.79 -3.38 19.33
N ILE A 8 -4.97 -3.17 18.71
CA ILE A 8 -5.11 -3.12 17.23
C ILE A 8 -6.34 -2.30 16.77
N GLY A 9 -7.38 -2.14 17.58
CA GLY A 9 -8.68 -1.60 17.14
C GLY A 9 -8.60 -0.16 16.63
N GLU A 10 -8.05 0.74 17.44
CA GLU A 10 -7.89 2.16 17.10
C GLU A 10 -6.88 2.39 15.98
N ASP A 11 -5.70 1.74 16.02
CA ASP A 11 -4.70 1.85 14.94
C ASP A 11 -5.26 1.34 13.60
N GLU A 12 -6.01 0.22 13.64
CA GLU A 12 -6.70 -0.33 12.47
C GLU A 12 -7.75 0.66 11.94
N LEU A 13 -8.54 1.26 12.83
CA LEU A 13 -9.54 2.27 12.49
C LEU A 13 -8.89 3.52 11.87
N VAL A 14 -7.82 4.06 12.45
CA VAL A 14 -7.11 5.25 11.93
C VAL A 14 -6.55 4.97 10.54
N GLY A 15 -5.98 3.79 10.33
CA GLY A 15 -5.58 3.32 9.00
C GLY A 15 -6.73 3.37 8.00
N GLN A 16 -7.84 2.72 8.36
CA GLN A 16 -9.02 2.60 7.52
C GLN A 16 -9.66 3.96 7.21
N LEU A 17 -9.87 4.80 8.22
CA LEU A 17 -10.46 6.13 8.05
C LEU A 17 -9.64 6.99 7.10
N SER A 18 -8.33 7.07 7.30
CA SER A 18 -7.50 7.91 6.45
C SER A 18 -7.36 7.35 5.03
N LEU A 19 -7.37 6.03 4.83
CA LEU A 19 -7.42 5.42 3.50
C LEU A 19 -8.75 5.73 2.80
N GLU A 20 -9.89 5.51 3.45
CA GLU A 20 -11.20 5.72 2.84
C GLU A 20 -11.49 7.20 2.55
N ALA A 21 -11.07 8.11 3.44
CA ALA A 21 -11.12 9.55 3.18
C ALA A 21 -10.25 9.93 1.97
N PHE A 22 -9.03 9.39 1.91
CA PHE A 22 -8.10 9.66 0.82
C PHE A 22 -8.61 9.14 -0.53
N GLU A 23 -9.10 7.90 -0.60
CA GLU A 23 -9.68 7.34 -1.82
C GLU A 23 -10.91 8.13 -2.28
N TYR A 24 -11.78 8.52 -1.34
CA TYR A 24 -12.96 9.33 -1.66
C TYR A 24 -12.57 10.68 -2.25
N LEU A 25 -11.69 11.43 -1.60
CA LEU A 25 -11.23 12.74 -2.06
C LEU A 25 -10.46 12.63 -3.38
N SER A 26 -9.61 11.61 -3.51
CA SER A 26 -8.87 11.34 -4.75
C SER A 26 -9.77 11.00 -5.92
N SER A 27 -10.98 10.48 -5.69
CA SER A 27 -11.97 10.26 -6.75
C SER A 27 -12.59 11.55 -7.30
N LYS A 28 -12.43 12.67 -6.60
CA LYS A 28 -12.91 14.01 -7.01
C LYS A 28 -11.84 14.84 -7.71
N LYS A 29 -10.65 14.27 -7.97
CA LYS A 29 -9.53 14.97 -8.63
C LYS A 29 -9.79 15.15 -10.12
N LEU A 30 -9.01 16.05 -10.75
CA LEU A 30 -9.01 16.23 -12.20
C LEU A 30 -8.65 14.92 -12.89
N THR A 31 -9.50 14.44 -13.80
CA THR A 31 -9.19 13.36 -14.75
C THR A 31 -8.77 13.98 -16.08
N GLU A 32 -7.99 13.25 -16.88
CA GLU A 32 -7.66 13.69 -18.25
C GLU A 32 -8.91 13.87 -19.13
N GLU A 33 -10.02 13.21 -18.74
CA GLU A 33 -11.34 13.29 -19.34
C GLU A 33 -12.20 14.48 -18.87
N ALA A 34 -11.64 15.45 -18.12
CA ALA A 34 -12.40 16.63 -17.71
C ALA A 34 -12.73 17.51 -18.93
N GLU A 35 -13.85 17.20 -19.59
CA GLU A 35 -14.34 17.92 -20.77
C GLU A 35 -14.78 19.36 -20.44
N ASN A 36 -15.05 19.65 -19.16
CA ASN A 36 -15.50 20.96 -18.70
C ASN A 36 -14.43 21.68 -17.86
N PRO A 37 -13.82 22.77 -18.36
CA PRO A 37 -12.85 23.58 -17.63
C PRO A 37 -13.38 24.24 -16.35
N GLU A 38 -14.70 24.38 -16.21
CA GLU A 38 -15.34 24.92 -15.01
C GLU A 38 -15.63 23.84 -13.94
N GLN A 39 -15.36 22.56 -14.24
CA GLN A 39 -15.53 21.49 -13.27
C GLN A 39 -14.66 21.74 -12.03
N ARG A 40 -15.28 21.63 -10.85
CA ARG A 40 -14.59 21.74 -9.57
C ARG A 40 -13.89 20.44 -9.25
N VAL A 41 -12.60 20.55 -8.97
CA VAL A 41 -11.72 19.43 -8.64
C VAL A 41 -10.90 19.73 -7.41
N ILE A 42 -10.27 18.68 -6.86
CA ILE A 42 -9.33 18.80 -5.76
C ILE A 42 -7.90 18.49 -6.21
N ASP A 43 -6.96 19.33 -5.78
CA ASP A 43 -5.52 19.09 -5.93
C ASP A 43 -5.10 17.83 -5.14
N PRO A 44 -4.23 16.95 -5.67
CA PRO A 44 -3.80 15.73 -4.97
C PRO A 44 -3.19 15.97 -3.58
N SER A 45 -2.40 17.04 -3.41
CA SER A 45 -1.79 17.37 -2.12
C SER A 45 -2.85 17.87 -1.14
N ARG A 46 -3.81 18.68 -1.61
CA ARG A 46 -4.95 19.10 -0.79
C ARG A 46 -5.86 17.93 -0.42
N ALA A 47 -6.09 16.99 -1.32
CA ALA A 47 -6.85 15.77 -1.05
C ALA A 47 -6.18 14.94 0.06
N ALA A 48 -4.87 14.77 0.00
CA ALA A 48 -4.09 14.10 1.02
C ALA A 48 -4.18 14.81 2.38
N GLU A 49 -4.02 16.14 2.41
CA GLU A 49 -4.12 16.93 3.63
C GLU A 49 -5.54 16.88 4.25
N LEU A 50 -6.58 17.03 3.43
CA LEU A 50 -7.97 16.93 3.88
C LEU A 50 -8.30 15.52 4.39
N ALA A 51 -7.77 14.47 3.76
CA ALA A 51 -7.96 13.10 4.24
C ALA A 51 -7.43 12.92 5.68
N ARG A 52 -6.27 13.52 5.98
CA ARG A 52 -5.72 13.57 7.34
C ARG A 52 -6.64 14.33 8.30
N GLN A 53 -7.09 15.52 7.92
CA GLN A 53 -7.97 16.35 8.74
C GLN A 53 -9.34 15.68 9.01
N VAL A 54 -9.91 15.02 8.00
CA VAL A 54 -11.14 14.23 8.11
C VAL A 54 -10.94 13.07 9.08
N CYS A 55 -9.82 12.36 8.98
CA CYS A 55 -9.48 11.30 9.92
C CYS A 55 -9.41 11.83 11.36
N GLU A 56 -8.70 12.94 11.59
CA GLU A 56 -8.60 13.59 12.90
C GLU A 56 -9.97 14.01 13.46
N LYS A 57 -10.83 14.62 12.62
CA LYS A 57 -12.21 15.02 13.00
C LYS A 57 -13.05 13.81 13.39
N VAL A 58 -13.06 12.76 12.56
CA VAL A 58 -13.86 11.56 12.81
C VAL A 58 -13.40 10.82 14.07
N MET A 59 -12.08 10.77 14.30
CA MET A 59 -11.51 10.21 15.53
C MET A 59 -11.88 11.02 16.78
N GLY A 60 -12.01 12.35 16.66
CA GLY A 60 -12.41 13.22 17.77
C GLY A 60 -13.91 13.19 18.11
N GLU A 61 -14.77 12.95 17.12
CA GLU A 61 -16.21 13.24 17.26
C GLU A 61 -17.13 12.03 17.07
N SER A 62 -16.72 11.00 16.34
CA SER A 62 -17.65 10.00 15.79
C SER A 62 -17.31 8.53 16.08
N VAL A 63 -16.22 8.23 16.79
CA VAL A 63 -15.74 6.86 17.07
C VAL A 63 -16.82 5.97 17.71
N GLU A 64 -17.55 6.49 18.68
CA GLU A 64 -18.57 5.72 19.41
C GLU A 64 -19.69 5.21 18.49
N SER A 65 -20.09 6.01 17.51
CA SER A 65 -21.17 5.67 16.57
C SER A 65 -20.81 4.51 15.64
N MET A 66 -19.51 4.28 15.43
CA MET A 66 -18.97 3.29 14.50
C MET A 66 -18.72 1.93 15.15
N LYS A 67 -18.88 1.82 16.47
CA LYS A 67 -18.66 0.55 17.19
C LYS A 67 -19.62 -0.55 16.69
N GLY A 68 -19.06 -1.74 16.49
CA GLY A 68 -19.73 -2.94 16.00
C GLY A 68 -19.81 -4.08 17.02
N GLY A 69 -19.05 -4.00 18.12
CA GLY A 69 -19.01 -5.01 19.18
C GLY A 69 -17.63 -5.14 19.81
N THR A 70 -17.40 -6.15 20.63
CA THR A 70 -16.08 -6.46 21.20
C THR A 70 -15.76 -7.93 20.99
N MET A 71 -14.48 -8.25 20.78
CA MET A 71 -14.01 -9.63 20.67
C MET A 71 -12.64 -9.78 21.34
N GLY A 72 -12.54 -10.70 22.31
CA GLY A 72 -11.29 -10.90 23.07
C GLY A 72 -10.80 -9.66 23.81
N GLY A 73 -11.71 -8.76 24.21
CA GLY A 73 -11.39 -7.48 24.86
C GLY A 73 -11.00 -6.35 23.90
N VAL A 74 -11.01 -6.58 22.59
CA VAL A 74 -10.71 -5.57 21.56
C VAL A 74 -12.01 -4.98 21.00
N GLN A 75 -12.06 -3.66 20.86
CA GLN A 75 -13.18 -2.97 20.21
C GLN A 75 -13.18 -3.25 18.70
N LEU A 76 -14.31 -3.71 18.18
CA LEU A 76 -14.53 -3.89 16.75
C LEU A 76 -15.36 -2.74 16.21
N PHE A 77 -15.06 -2.32 14.99
CA PHE A 77 -15.81 -1.29 14.27
C PHE A 77 -16.63 -1.91 13.15
N ASP A 78 -17.86 -1.42 12.97
CA ASP A 78 -18.70 -1.81 11.86
C ASP A 78 -18.20 -1.11 10.59
N THR A 79 -17.65 -1.88 9.66
CA THR A 79 -17.06 -1.38 8.42
C THR A 79 -18.03 -0.49 7.63
N ARG A 80 -19.33 -0.80 7.58
CA ARG A 80 -20.31 0.01 6.83
C ARG A 80 -20.54 1.35 7.51
N LYS A 81 -20.61 1.37 8.84
CA LYS A 81 -20.75 2.62 9.59
C LYS A 81 -19.51 3.49 9.43
N VAL A 82 -18.31 2.90 9.54
CA VAL A 82 -17.03 3.59 9.30
C VAL A 82 -17.04 4.25 7.93
N THR A 83 -17.35 3.47 6.87
CA THR A 83 -17.42 3.99 5.50
C THR A 83 -18.42 5.12 5.33
N ASN A 84 -19.61 5.00 5.92
CA ASN A 84 -20.62 6.04 5.78
C ASN A 84 -20.21 7.34 6.50
N VAL A 85 -19.68 7.24 7.72
CA VAL A 85 -19.24 8.39 8.51
C VAL A 85 -18.09 9.11 7.82
N VAL A 86 -17.05 8.37 7.40
CA VAL A 86 -15.86 8.98 6.80
C VAL A 86 -16.16 9.61 5.44
N LYS A 87 -17.00 8.98 4.60
CA LYS A 87 -17.41 9.55 3.32
C LYS A 87 -18.26 10.80 3.49
N ALA A 88 -19.16 10.81 4.47
CA ALA A 88 -19.96 12.00 4.77
C ALA A 88 -19.06 13.17 5.21
N ALA A 89 -18.10 12.91 6.11
CA ALA A 89 -17.14 13.92 6.55
C ALA A 89 -16.21 14.40 5.42
N ALA A 90 -15.78 13.49 4.54
CA ALA A 90 -14.97 13.82 3.36
C ALA A 90 -15.74 14.66 2.33
N GLU A 91 -17.02 14.34 2.08
CA GLU A 91 -17.88 15.13 1.19
C GLU A 91 -18.16 16.53 1.76
N GLU A 92 -18.40 16.64 3.07
CA GLU A 92 -18.54 17.93 3.76
C GLU A 92 -17.25 18.77 3.60
N ALA A 93 -16.08 18.17 3.85
CA ALA A 93 -14.80 18.84 3.70
C ALA A 93 -14.55 19.29 2.25
N TRP A 94 -14.80 18.44 1.27
CA TRP A 94 -14.64 18.77 -0.14
C TRP A 94 -15.61 19.86 -0.61
N SER A 95 -16.83 19.87 -0.08
CA SER A 95 -17.89 20.83 -0.46
C SER A 95 -17.60 22.28 -0.03
N SER A 96 -16.60 22.51 0.84
CA SER A 96 -16.15 23.85 1.18
C SER A 96 -15.44 24.52 -0.01
N ASN A 97 -15.86 25.73 -0.39
CA ASN A 97 -15.30 26.45 -1.55
C ASN A 97 -13.77 26.63 -1.49
N ASP A 98 -13.19 26.75 -0.29
CA ASP A 98 -11.74 26.92 -0.10
C ASP A 98 -10.93 25.68 -0.49
N ASN A 99 -11.58 24.54 -0.69
CA ASN A 99 -10.95 23.26 -0.99
C ASN A 99 -11.08 22.85 -2.46
N GLN A 100 -11.77 23.65 -3.27
CA GLN A 100 -12.04 23.35 -4.67
C GLN A 100 -11.33 24.35 -5.58
N VAL A 101 -10.60 23.82 -6.56
CA VAL A 101 -10.02 24.63 -7.63
C VAL A 101 -10.80 24.41 -8.92
N SER A 102 -10.74 25.37 -9.84
CA SER A 102 -11.21 25.13 -11.21
C SER A 102 -10.26 24.13 -11.87
N ALA A 103 -10.76 23.35 -12.83
CA ALA A 103 -9.91 22.45 -13.60
C ALA A 103 -8.77 23.19 -14.33
N ALA A 104 -9.02 24.41 -14.78
CA ALA A 104 -8.03 25.24 -15.47
C ALA A 104 -6.92 25.79 -14.54
N ASP A 105 -7.22 25.98 -13.26
CA ASP A 105 -6.29 26.53 -12.26
C ASP A 105 -5.65 25.45 -11.38
N ALA A 106 -5.99 24.18 -11.61
CA ALA A 106 -5.44 23.08 -10.83
C ALA A 106 -3.92 22.98 -11.05
N PRO A 107 -3.12 22.81 -9.96
CA PRO A 107 -1.69 22.57 -10.10
C PRO A 107 -1.41 21.36 -10.99
N GLY A 108 -0.31 21.39 -11.74
CA GLY A 108 0.13 20.25 -12.53
C GLY A 108 0.39 19.03 -11.63
N ARG A 109 0.07 17.83 -12.15
CA ARG A 109 0.36 16.57 -11.46
C ARG A 109 1.87 16.35 -11.33
N ARG A 110 2.31 15.71 -10.25
CA ARG A 110 3.73 15.31 -10.12
C ARG A 110 4.08 14.18 -11.09
N TYR A 111 3.14 13.26 -11.28
CA TYR A 111 3.27 12.14 -12.20
C TYR A 111 1.97 11.93 -12.96
N ASN A 112 2.08 11.46 -14.20
CA ASN A 112 0.94 10.85 -14.89
C ASN A 112 0.81 9.41 -14.37
N ILE A 113 -0.32 9.11 -13.73
CA ILE A 113 -0.55 7.84 -13.04
C ILE A 113 -1.82 7.22 -13.60
N ASP A 114 -1.65 6.05 -14.19
CA ASP A 114 -2.73 5.19 -14.65
C ASP A 114 -2.80 3.94 -13.80
N ILE A 115 -4.03 3.57 -13.44
CA ILE A 115 -4.30 2.41 -12.59
C ILE A 115 -5.43 1.63 -13.21
N PHE A 116 -5.17 0.36 -13.51
CA PHE A 116 -6.17 -0.59 -13.95
C PHE A 116 -6.26 -1.74 -12.95
N THR A 117 -7.47 -2.10 -12.56
CA THR A 117 -7.72 -3.27 -11.72
C THR A 117 -8.90 -4.05 -12.24
N SER A 118 -8.84 -5.38 -12.17
CA SER A 118 -9.92 -6.25 -12.61
C SER A 118 -9.92 -7.55 -11.84
N ARG A 119 -11.09 -7.98 -11.38
CA ARG A 119 -11.29 -9.33 -10.80
C ARG A 119 -10.96 -10.43 -11.81
N GLY A 120 -11.08 -10.13 -13.10
CA GLY A 120 -10.99 -11.11 -14.17
C GLY A 120 -11.96 -12.28 -13.94
N ARG A 121 -11.44 -13.50 -14.05
CA ARG A 121 -12.21 -14.76 -13.92
C ARG A 121 -12.28 -15.30 -12.48
N ARG A 122 -11.71 -14.60 -11.49
CA ARG A 122 -11.72 -15.03 -10.08
C ARG A 122 -13.09 -14.78 -9.44
N HIS A 123 -13.37 -15.47 -8.33
CA HIS A 123 -14.61 -15.29 -7.58
C HIS A 123 -14.63 -13.97 -6.80
N THR A 124 -13.50 -13.62 -6.20
CA THR A 124 -13.26 -12.45 -5.35
C THR A 124 -12.17 -11.56 -5.95
N MET A 125 -12.22 -10.26 -5.66
CA MET A 125 -11.16 -9.30 -6.00
C MET A 125 -10.29 -9.09 -4.76
N GLU A 126 -9.18 -9.82 -4.69
CA GLU A 126 -8.28 -9.86 -3.53
C GLU A 126 -7.12 -8.85 -3.67
N ASP A 127 -6.80 -8.43 -4.89
CA ASP A 127 -5.78 -7.42 -5.16
C ASP A 127 -6.18 -6.04 -4.65
N ARG A 128 -5.22 -5.30 -4.12
CA ARG A 128 -5.33 -3.90 -3.73
C ARG A 128 -4.14 -3.12 -4.29
N HIS A 129 -4.31 -1.80 -4.38
CA HIS A 129 -3.25 -0.88 -4.78
C HIS A 129 -3.38 0.41 -3.97
N LEU A 130 -2.33 1.21 -3.96
CA LEU A 130 -2.39 2.54 -3.38
C LEU A 130 -1.44 3.46 -4.15
N ALA A 131 -1.90 4.65 -4.52
CA ALA A 131 -1.10 5.68 -5.16
C ALA A 131 -1.30 7.01 -4.42
N ILE A 132 -0.27 7.45 -3.72
CA ILE A 132 -0.25 8.70 -2.96
C ILE A 132 0.83 9.60 -3.57
N GLU A 133 0.40 10.64 -4.26
CA GLU A 133 1.31 11.60 -4.92
C GLU A 133 2.06 12.47 -3.92
N ASP A 134 1.39 12.91 -2.84
CA ASP A 134 2.00 13.66 -1.75
C ASP A 134 1.84 12.91 -0.42
N LEU A 135 2.79 12.03 -0.15
CA LEU A 135 2.83 11.26 1.10
C LEU A 135 3.04 12.18 2.31
N ASN A 136 3.76 13.29 2.13
CA ASN A 136 4.06 14.22 3.21
C ASN A 136 2.78 14.91 3.68
N ALA A 137 1.95 15.38 2.75
CA ALA A 137 0.65 15.99 3.06
C ALA A 137 -0.29 15.01 3.78
N LEU A 138 -0.36 13.76 3.33
CA LEU A 138 -1.19 12.72 3.95
C LEU A 138 -0.78 12.44 5.39
N LEU A 139 0.52 12.47 5.67
CA LEU A 139 1.09 12.13 6.98
C LEU A 139 1.39 13.37 7.85
N GLY A 140 1.10 14.58 7.38
CA GLY A 140 1.40 15.82 8.12
C GLY A 140 2.90 16.08 8.29
N ILE A 141 3.74 15.51 7.42
CA ILE A 141 5.19 15.67 7.44
C ILE A 141 5.55 16.98 6.74
N LYS A 142 6.33 17.85 7.39
CA LYS A 142 6.85 19.05 6.75
C LYS A 142 7.83 18.68 5.64
N ALA A 143 7.68 19.32 4.49
CA ALA A 143 8.50 19.05 3.31
C ALA A 143 9.06 20.34 2.70
N SER A 144 10.28 20.27 2.18
CA SER A 144 10.88 21.34 1.39
C SER A 144 11.85 20.79 0.34
N TRP A 145 12.07 21.56 -0.73
CA TRP A 145 13.10 21.28 -1.72
C TRP A 145 13.91 22.55 -2.03
N PRO A 146 15.25 22.53 -1.88
CA PRO A 146 16.08 21.44 -1.36
C PRO A 146 15.79 21.12 0.12
N ALA A 147 15.82 19.84 0.48
CA ALA A 147 15.46 19.34 1.80
C ALA A 147 16.58 19.55 2.84
N VAL A 148 16.79 20.80 3.26
CA VAL A 148 17.88 21.15 4.21
C VAL A 148 17.49 20.80 5.65
N ASN A 149 16.26 21.12 6.06
CA ASN A 149 15.77 20.85 7.42
C ASN A 149 14.53 19.94 7.46
N ASP A 150 13.78 19.87 6.37
CA ASP A 150 12.53 19.12 6.25
C ASP A 150 12.72 17.82 5.46
N MET A 151 11.64 17.05 5.30
CA MET A 151 11.65 15.90 4.40
C MET A 151 11.68 16.34 2.93
N PRO A 152 12.40 15.61 2.04
CA PRO A 152 12.19 15.77 0.62
C PRO A 152 10.74 15.51 0.23
N PRO A 153 10.27 15.99 -0.93
CA PRO A 153 8.99 15.57 -1.47
C PRO A 153 8.93 14.04 -1.60
N GLN A 154 7.85 13.42 -1.12
CA GLN A 154 7.68 11.97 -1.12
C GLN A 154 6.38 11.54 -1.81
N SER A 155 6.43 10.40 -2.49
CA SER A 155 5.30 9.76 -3.13
C SER A 155 5.36 8.25 -2.90
N TRP A 156 4.20 7.62 -2.77
CA TRP A 156 4.09 6.21 -2.40
C TRP A 156 3.17 5.47 -3.37
N PHE A 157 3.67 4.40 -3.94
CA PHE A 157 2.90 3.50 -4.81
C PHE A 157 3.01 2.08 -4.30
N ALA A 158 1.93 1.32 -4.34
CA ALA A 158 1.95 -0.06 -3.91
C ALA A 158 0.94 -0.92 -4.67
N VAL A 159 1.29 -2.20 -4.84
CA VAL A 159 0.41 -3.28 -5.30
C VAL A 159 0.48 -4.40 -4.27
N MET A 160 -0.69 -4.91 -3.88
CA MET A 160 -0.83 -6.00 -2.93
C MET A 160 -1.72 -7.06 -3.56
N ASP A 161 -1.18 -8.26 -3.77
CA ASP A 161 -1.94 -9.40 -4.26
C ASP A 161 -2.35 -10.27 -3.06
N GLY A 162 -3.66 -10.33 -2.80
CA GLY A 162 -4.20 -11.07 -1.67
C GLY A 162 -4.49 -12.53 -2.03
N HIS A 163 -4.29 -13.43 -1.07
CA HIS A 163 -4.62 -14.84 -1.24
C HIS A 163 -5.31 -15.43 -0.01
N GLY A 164 -6.29 -16.30 -0.25
CA GLY A 164 -7.06 -16.95 0.80
C GLY A 164 -7.99 -15.99 1.57
N GLY A 165 -8.28 -14.83 0.97
CA GLY A 165 -8.99 -13.71 1.57
C GLY A 165 -8.32 -12.37 1.27
N VAL A 166 -9.09 -11.30 1.31
CA VAL A 166 -8.66 -9.94 0.93
C VAL A 166 -8.10 -9.12 2.10
N GLU A 167 -8.23 -9.62 3.31
CA GLU A 167 -8.05 -8.87 4.55
C GLU A 167 -6.59 -8.48 4.76
N ALA A 168 -5.63 -9.33 4.38
CA ALA A 168 -4.20 -9.01 4.43
C ALA A 168 -3.84 -7.87 3.46
N ALA A 169 -4.32 -7.94 2.22
CA ALA A 169 -4.08 -6.91 1.21
C ALA A 169 -4.70 -5.56 1.60
N LYS A 170 -5.95 -5.57 2.10
CA LYS A 170 -6.60 -4.36 2.65
C LYS A 170 -5.87 -3.79 3.85
N PHE A 171 -5.40 -4.64 4.76
CA PHE A 171 -4.66 -4.18 5.92
C PHE A 171 -3.35 -3.52 5.52
N ALA A 172 -2.58 -4.15 4.62
CA ALA A 172 -1.37 -3.56 4.07
C ALA A 172 -1.65 -2.24 3.34
N GLN A 173 -2.75 -2.16 2.58
CA GLN A 173 -3.18 -0.94 1.89
C GLN A 173 -3.39 0.22 2.88
N ALA A 174 -4.07 -0.03 3.99
CA ALA A 174 -4.37 0.99 4.99
C ALA A 174 -3.18 1.37 5.89
N GLN A 175 -2.25 0.44 6.14
CA GLN A 175 -1.28 0.56 7.23
C GLN A 175 0.17 0.71 6.78
N LEU A 176 0.60 0.02 5.72
CA LEU A 176 2.02 -0.20 5.46
C LEU A 176 2.83 1.10 5.32
N HIS A 177 2.31 2.06 4.56
CA HIS A 177 2.93 3.38 4.35
C HIS A 177 3.07 4.19 5.65
N LYS A 178 2.11 4.07 6.58
CA LYS A 178 2.12 4.76 7.88
C LYS A 178 3.12 4.13 8.82
N VAL A 179 3.06 2.80 8.96
CA VAL A 179 3.96 2.03 9.81
C VAL A 179 5.42 2.23 9.40
N ILE A 180 5.70 2.35 8.10
CA ILE A 180 7.04 2.68 7.58
C ILE A 180 7.43 4.12 7.94
N ALA A 181 6.52 5.09 7.78
CA ALA A 181 6.79 6.49 8.09
C ALA A 181 7.01 6.76 9.59
N GLU A 182 6.42 5.93 10.45
CA GLU A 182 6.60 5.98 11.91
C GLU A 182 7.92 5.35 12.38
N GLN A 183 8.65 4.65 11.49
CA GLN A 183 9.94 4.09 11.88
C GLN A 183 10.91 5.21 12.25
N PRO A 184 11.68 5.08 13.36
CA PRO A 184 12.63 6.11 13.79
C PRO A 184 13.68 6.45 12.73
N THR A 185 13.97 5.49 11.84
CA THR A 185 14.93 5.64 10.76
C THR A 185 14.32 6.16 9.46
N PHE A 186 13.02 6.46 9.41
CA PHE A 186 12.34 6.86 8.17
C PHE A 186 12.98 8.06 7.50
N LYS A 187 13.45 9.05 8.27
CA LYS A 187 14.13 10.23 7.73
C LYS A 187 15.52 9.90 7.17
N ASP A 188 16.36 9.25 7.98
CA ASP A 188 17.80 9.17 7.76
C ASP A 188 18.28 7.87 7.09
N ASP A 189 17.52 6.78 7.22
CA ASP A 189 17.81 5.47 6.63
C ASP A 189 16.51 4.81 6.12
N PRO A 190 16.08 5.17 4.90
CA PRO A 190 14.82 4.69 4.30
C PRO A 190 14.83 3.18 4.08
N VAL A 191 15.98 2.59 3.76
CA VAL A 191 16.11 1.14 3.53
C VAL A 191 15.80 0.39 4.82
N LYS A 192 16.37 0.81 5.95
CA LYS A 192 16.07 0.23 7.25
C LYS A 192 14.63 0.49 7.68
N ALA A 193 14.10 1.69 7.42
CA ALA A 193 12.70 2.01 7.73
C ALA A 193 11.70 1.14 6.93
N LEU A 194 11.98 0.90 5.65
CA LEU A 194 11.20 -0.03 4.83
C LEU A 194 11.28 -1.45 5.42
N HIS A 195 12.49 -1.94 5.72
CA HIS A 195 12.70 -3.26 6.33
C HIS A 195 11.90 -3.43 7.64
N ASP A 196 12.10 -2.52 8.58
CA ASP A 196 11.50 -2.60 9.92
C ASP A 196 9.98 -2.36 9.85
N GLY A 197 9.52 -1.48 8.96
CA GLY A 197 8.10 -1.19 8.77
C GLY A 197 7.31 -2.35 8.16
N PHE A 198 7.86 -3.08 7.20
CA PHE A 198 7.23 -4.31 6.69
C PHE A 198 7.10 -5.39 7.77
N LEU A 199 8.16 -5.60 8.56
CA LEU A 199 8.14 -6.56 9.68
C LEU A 199 7.13 -6.16 10.75
N ALA A 200 7.05 -4.86 11.07
CA ALA A 200 6.07 -4.32 12.01
C ALA A 200 4.64 -4.49 11.49
N CYS A 201 4.38 -4.16 10.22
CA CYS A 201 3.08 -4.31 9.58
C CYS A 201 2.63 -5.79 9.56
N ASP A 202 3.53 -6.72 9.20
CA ASP A 202 3.26 -8.15 9.26
C ASP A 202 2.93 -8.62 10.68
N LYS A 203 3.70 -8.18 11.68
CA LYS A 203 3.43 -8.49 13.09
C LYS A 203 2.06 -7.95 13.55
N MET A 204 1.67 -6.75 13.12
CA MET A 204 0.34 -6.20 13.41
C MET A 204 -0.76 -7.07 12.77
N PHE A 205 -0.59 -7.45 11.50
CA PHE A 205 -1.55 -8.29 10.82
C PHE A 205 -1.62 -9.71 11.40
N LEU A 206 -0.53 -10.29 11.86
CA LEU A 206 -0.54 -11.61 12.52
C LEU A 206 -1.36 -11.61 13.81
N LYS A 207 -1.27 -10.54 14.61
CA LYS A 207 -2.14 -10.37 15.79
C LYS A 207 -3.61 -10.23 15.38
N LYS A 208 -3.90 -9.46 14.31
CA LYS A 208 -5.26 -9.35 13.75
C LYS A 208 -5.76 -10.70 13.24
N SER A 209 -4.94 -11.46 12.54
CA SER A 209 -5.25 -12.78 12.01
C SER A 209 -5.55 -13.79 13.12
N GLU A 210 -4.84 -13.72 14.24
CA GLU A 210 -5.15 -14.54 15.42
C GLU A 210 -6.48 -14.13 16.06
N ARG A 211 -6.68 -12.83 16.28
CA ARG A 211 -7.92 -12.26 16.84
C ARG A 211 -9.13 -12.67 15.99
N ASP A 212 -9.05 -12.44 14.68
CA ASP A 212 -10.17 -12.58 13.73
C ASP A 212 -10.22 -13.96 13.06
N ALA A 213 -9.40 -14.92 13.53
CA ALA A 213 -9.27 -16.26 12.98
C ALA A 213 -9.03 -16.31 11.45
N LEU A 214 -8.33 -15.31 10.90
CA LEU A 214 -8.01 -15.21 9.48
C LEU A 214 -6.84 -16.12 9.13
N THR A 215 -6.85 -16.65 7.91
CA THR A 215 -5.76 -17.47 7.35
C THR A 215 -5.17 -16.90 6.08
N CYS A 216 -5.66 -15.74 5.63
CA CYS A 216 -5.19 -15.09 4.41
C CYS A 216 -3.78 -14.49 4.57
N GLY A 217 -3.18 -14.20 3.43
CA GLY A 217 -1.95 -13.45 3.31
C GLY A 217 -2.00 -12.54 2.09
N ALA A 218 -0.95 -11.76 1.92
CA ALA A 218 -0.80 -10.93 0.73
C ALA A 218 0.67 -10.73 0.38
N THR A 219 0.94 -10.71 -0.92
CA THR A 219 2.14 -10.06 -1.45
C THR A 219 2.03 -8.56 -1.25
N ALA A 220 3.16 -7.87 -1.27
CA ALA A 220 3.18 -6.42 -1.26
C ALA A 220 4.46 -5.95 -1.94
N VAL A 221 4.33 -5.18 -3.02
CA VAL A 221 5.43 -4.43 -3.61
C VAL A 221 5.13 -2.94 -3.47
N THR A 222 6.13 -2.18 -3.02
CA THR A 222 6.00 -0.76 -2.74
C THR A 222 7.12 0.01 -3.43
N VAL A 223 6.79 1.18 -3.95
CA VAL A 223 7.71 2.16 -4.53
C VAL A 223 7.59 3.45 -3.73
N LEU A 224 8.65 3.81 -3.01
CA LEU A 224 8.80 5.10 -2.36
C LEU A 224 9.69 5.98 -3.24
N VAL A 225 9.12 7.05 -3.78
CA VAL A 225 9.90 8.12 -4.40
C VAL A 225 10.18 9.18 -3.36
N ARG A 226 11.46 9.55 -3.17
CA ARG A 226 11.89 10.60 -2.24
C ARG A 226 12.90 11.50 -2.91
N GLY A 227 12.47 12.71 -3.28
CA GLY A 227 13.28 13.61 -4.10
C GLY A 227 13.68 12.92 -5.41
N ARG A 228 14.98 12.70 -5.64
CA ARG A 228 15.53 11.98 -6.80
C ARG A 228 15.94 10.52 -6.51
N LYS A 229 15.46 9.95 -5.40
CA LYS A 229 15.71 8.54 -5.05
C LYS A 229 14.43 7.73 -5.18
N LEU A 230 14.58 6.50 -5.66
CA LEU A 230 13.55 5.49 -5.76
C LEU A 230 13.92 4.32 -4.86
N TYR A 231 13.01 3.90 -3.98
CA TYR A 231 13.17 2.70 -3.16
C TYR A 231 12.06 1.71 -3.51
N VAL A 232 12.44 0.50 -3.90
CA VAL A 232 11.52 -0.62 -4.14
C VAL A 232 11.68 -1.61 -3.01
N ALA A 233 10.61 -1.91 -2.28
CA ALA A 233 10.60 -2.92 -1.24
C ALA A 233 9.46 -3.92 -1.49
N TRP A 234 9.72 -5.22 -1.32
CA TRP A 234 8.74 -6.24 -1.71
C TRP A 234 8.73 -7.50 -0.83
N LEU A 235 7.55 -8.11 -0.80
CA LEU A 235 7.24 -9.47 -0.35
C LEU A 235 6.41 -10.15 -1.44
N GLY A 236 6.73 -11.40 -1.75
CA GLY A 236 6.02 -12.17 -2.77
C GLY A 236 6.49 -11.87 -4.20
N ASP A 237 5.58 -12.01 -5.14
CA ASP A 237 5.86 -12.09 -6.57
C ASP A 237 5.13 -11.06 -7.46
N SER A 238 4.41 -10.11 -6.86
CA SER A 238 4.14 -8.83 -7.52
C SER A 238 5.47 -8.16 -7.90
N GLN A 239 5.51 -7.46 -9.05
CA GLN A 239 6.76 -6.96 -9.62
C GLN A 239 6.69 -5.48 -10.01
N VAL A 240 7.87 -4.86 -10.04
CA VAL A 240 8.09 -3.51 -10.57
C VAL A 240 9.17 -3.54 -11.64
N ALA A 241 8.87 -2.91 -12.78
CA ALA A 241 9.82 -2.67 -13.85
C ALA A 241 9.84 -1.19 -14.23
N MET A 242 10.98 -0.70 -14.72
CA MET A 242 11.21 0.68 -15.13
C MET A 242 11.57 0.74 -16.60
N CYS A 243 10.96 1.67 -17.35
CA CYS A 243 11.46 2.05 -18.66
C CYS A 243 12.58 3.08 -18.50
N ARG A 244 13.75 2.79 -19.07
CA ARG A 244 14.92 3.66 -19.05
C ARG A 244 15.56 3.70 -20.43
N ASN A 245 15.66 4.88 -21.05
CA ASN A 245 16.12 5.05 -22.44
C ASN A 245 15.40 4.12 -23.43
N GLY A 246 14.10 3.94 -23.27
CA GLY A 246 13.26 3.08 -24.12
C GLY A 246 13.39 1.58 -23.86
N GLU A 247 14.18 1.15 -22.86
CA GLU A 247 14.36 -0.25 -22.50
C GLU A 247 13.74 -0.57 -21.13
N MET A 248 13.10 -1.74 -21.01
CA MET A 248 12.56 -2.18 -19.72
C MET A 248 13.63 -2.87 -18.85
N VAL A 249 13.72 -2.42 -17.61
CA VAL A 249 14.59 -2.99 -16.57
C VAL A 249 13.74 -3.45 -15.40
N THR A 250 13.78 -4.74 -15.07
CA THR A 250 13.14 -5.28 -13.85
C THR A 250 13.94 -4.83 -12.62
N LEU A 251 13.27 -4.22 -11.63
CA LEU A 251 13.92 -3.60 -10.47
C LEU A 251 14.12 -4.54 -9.28
N MET A 252 13.62 -5.78 -9.37
CA MET A 252 13.53 -6.68 -8.23
C MET A 252 13.54 -8.14 -8.68
N ASN A 253 13.82 -9.05 -7.74
CA ASN A 253 13.74 -10.49 -7.96
C ASN A 253 12.57 -11.07 -7.13
N PRO A 254 11.50 -11.59 -7.76
CA PRO A 254 10.33 -12.16 -7.07
C PRO A 254 10.68 -13.22 -6.02
N HIS A 255 9.91 -13.28 -4.94
CA HIS A 255 10.03 -14.30 -3.89
C HIS A 255 9.27 -15.58 -4.27
N LYS A 256 9.76 -16.27 -5.31
CA LYS A 256 9.23 -17.57 -5.75
C LYS A 256 9.89 -18.72 -4.97
N PRO A 257 9.16 -19.77 -4.54
CA PRO A 257 9.70 -20.86 -3.72
C PRO A 257 10.91 -21.59 -4.31
N GLU A 258 11.03 -21.65 -5.63
CA GLU A 258 12.12 -22.28 -6.37
C GLU A 258 13.38 -21.41 -6.50
N ARG A 259 13.33 -20.13 -6.09
CA ARG A 259 14.51 -19.28 -6.02
C ARG A 259 15.52 -19.91 -5.04
N GLU A 260 16.76 -20.08 -5.46
CA GLU A 260 17.70 -20.98 -4.77
C GLU A 260 17.92 -20.62 -3.28
N ASP A 261 18.04 -19.34 -2.97
CA ASP A 261 18.17 -18.83 -1.59
C ASP A 261 16.89 -19.05 -0.77
N GLU A 262 15.72 -18.84 -1.36
CA GLU A 262 14.43 -19.08 -0.70
C GLU A 262 14.17 -20.56 -0.47
N LYS A 263 14.48 -21.41 -1.45
CA LYS A 263 14.38 -22.85 -1.37
C LYS A 263 15.28 -23.40 -0.27
N GLN A 264 16.54 -22.94 -0.21
CA GLN A 264 17.47 -23.32 0.84
C GLN A 264 16.97 -22.86 2.22
N ARG A 265 16.53 -21.61 2.35
CA ARG A 265 15.96 -21.07 3.60
C ARG A 265 14.77 -21.90 4.08
N ILE A 266 13.87 -22.30 3.18
CA ILE A 266 12.71 -23.13 3.50
C ILE A 266 13.17 -24.51 4.00
N ALA A 267 14.14 -25.14 3.33
CA ALA A 267 14.70 -26.43 3.70
C ALA A 267 15.43 -26.39 5.06
N ASP A 268 16.19 -25.32 5.33
CA ASP A 268 16.88 -25.10 6.61
C ASP A 268 15.90 -24.94 7.78
N ASN A 269 14.65 -24.57 7.49
CA ASN A 269 13.54 -24.49 8.45
C ASN A 269 12.60 -25.70 8.36
N GLU A 270 13.11 -26.86 7.93
CA GLU A 270 12.38 -28.14 7.88
C GLU A 270 11.14 -28.12 6.96
N GLY A 271 11.09 -27.18 6.02
CA GLY A 271 10.07 -27.11 4.97
C GLY A 271 10.51 -27.80 3.69
N VAL A 272 9.57 -27.94 2.76
CA VAL A 272 9.82 -28.52 1.43
C VAL A 272 9.22 -27.63 0.34
N VAL A 273 9.90 -27.58 -0.80
CA VAL A 273 9.38 -26.93 -2.02
C VAL A 273 8.95 -28.02 -2.98
N VAL A 274 7.66 -28.05 -3.32
CA VAL A 274 7.03 -29.13 -4.10
C VAL A 274 6.37 -28.55 -5.34
N TRP A 275 6.53 -29.23 -6.47
CA TRP A 275 5.81 -28.88 -7.69
C TRP A 275 4.38 -29.43 -7.66
N TYR A 276 3.39 -28.54 -7.69
CA TYR A 276 1.97 -28.87 -7.82
C TYR A 276 1.23 -27.78 -8.63
N GLY A 277 1.36 -27.88 -9.96
CA GLY A 277 0.91 -26.85 -10.92
C GLY A 277 1.79 -25.60 -10.96
N ALA A 278 2.37 -25.25 -9.82
CA ALA A 278 3.46 -24.29 -9.62
C ALA A 278 4.35 -24.81 -8.47
N TRP A 279 5.53 -24.23 -8.30
CA TRP A 279 6.35 -24.48 -7.11
C TRP A 279 5.67 -23.91 -5.86
N ARG A 280 5.56 -24.71 -4.80
CA ARG A 280 4.83 -24.35 -3.59
C ARG A 280 5.58 -24.72 -2.32
N VAL A 281 5.54 -23.82 -1.34
CA VAL A 281 5.99 -24.07 0.03
C VAL A 281 5.06 -25.07 0.70
N ASN A 282 5.59 -26.21 1.12
CA ASN A 282 4.87 -27.34 1.71
C ASN A 282 3.64 -27.79 0.88
N GLY A 283 3.67 -27.59 -0.44
CA GLY A 283 2.55 -27.88 -1.33
C GLY A 283 1.36 -26.91 -1.24
N VAL A 284 1.46 -25.85 -0.45
CA VAL A 284 0.36 -24.91 -0.18
C VAL A 284 0.51 -23.62 -0.99
N LEU A 285 1.54 -22.82 -0.73
CA LEU A 285 1.63 -21.43 -1.20
C LEU A 285 2.70 -21.25 -2.28
N SER A 286 2.38 -20.52 -3.36
CA SER A 286 3.28 -20.28 -4.50
C SER A 286 4.21 -19.06 -4.34
N VAL A 287 4.24 -18.47 -3.14
CA VAL A 287 5.19 -17.43 -2.74
C VAL A 287 5.93 -17.85 -1.47
N SER A 288 7.18 -17.42 -1.32
CA SER A 288 8.02 -17.76 -0.17
C SER A 288 8.05 -16.67 0.90
N ARG A 289 7.52 -15.48 0.62
CA ARG A 289 7.44 -14.34 1.54
C ARG A 289 6.13 -13.59 1.34
N ALA A 290 5.49 -13.17 2.42
CA ALA A 290 4.19 -12.48 2.40
C ALA A 290 3.88 -11.83 3.76
N ILE A 291 2.94 -10.88 3.75
CA ILE A 291 2.25 -10.40 4.96
C ILE A 291 1.19 -11.44 5.33
N GLY A 292 1.07 -11.78 6.61
CA GLY A 292 0.10 -12.77 7.08
C GLY A 292 0.60 -14.20 6.95
N ASP A 293 -0.26 -15.10 6.45
CA ASP A 293 0.03 -16.54 6.35
C ASP A 293 0.44 -17.18 7.69
N ARG A 294 -0.27 -16.84 8.77
CA ARG A 294 0.09 -17.19 10.16
C ARG A 294 0.48 -18.65 10.36
N LYS A 295 -0.22 -19.59 9.69
CA LYS A 295 0.04 -21.03 9.80
C LYS A 295 1.30 -21.50 9.06
N LEU A 296 1.81 -20.71 8.12
CA LEU A 296 3.00 -20.99 7.32
C LEU A 296 4.18 -20.09 7.68
N LYS A 297 4.08 -19.23 8.72
CA LYS A 297 5.04 -18.17 9.00
C LYS A 297 6.48 -18.64 9.25
N GLN A 298 6.66 -19.90 9.64
CA GLN A 298 7.98 -20.56 9.72
C GLN A 298 8.72 -20.56 8.38
N TRP A 299 8.00 -20.70 7.26
CA TRP A 299 8.56 -20.79 5.91
C TRP A 299 8.21 -19.58 5.05
N VAL A 300 7.03 -18.99 5.23
CA VAL A 300 6.56 -17.79 4.53
C VAL A 300 6.77 -16.56 5.41
N ILE A 301 7.94 -15.93 5.26
CA ILE A 301 8.38 -14.86 6.18
C ILE A 301 7.94 -13.48 5.72
N GLY A 302 7.78 -12.53 6.66
CA GLY A 302 7.44 -11.13 6.40
C GLY A 302 8.64 -10.22 6.16
N LYS A 303 9.83 -10.78 5.89
CA LYS A 303 11.07 -10.03 5.69
C LYS A 303 11.20 -9.53 4.25
N PRO A 304 11.13 -8.21 3.98
CA PRO A 304 11.22 -7.72 2.61
C PRO A 304 12.66 -7.78 2.09
N ASP A 305 12.79 -7.86 0.77
CA ASP A 305 13.99 -7.38 0.08
C ASP A 305 13.76 -5.91 -0.32
N ILE A 306 14.83 -5.10 -0.35
CA ILE A 306 14.78 -3.68 -0.71
C ILE A 306 15.89 -3.36 -1.72
N ALA A 307 15.58 -2.55 -2.71
CA ALA A 307 16.53 -2.00 -3.67
C ALA A 307 16.37 -0.47 -3.77
N GLU A 308 17.49 0.23 -3.94
CA GLU A 308 17.55 1.69 -4.10
C GLU A 308 18.09 2.04 -5.49
N PHE A 309 17.50 3.04 -6.12
CA PHE A 309 17.89 3.54 -7.43
C PHE A 309 17.89 5.08 -7.45
N ASP A 310 18.78 5.65 -8.25
CA ASP A 310 18.74 7.07 -8.59
C ASP A 310 17.73 7.31 -9.72
N ILE A 311 16.89 8.34 -9.57
CA ILE A 311 16.02 8.84 -10.62
C ILE A 311 16.85 9.81 -11.45
N THR A 312 17.24 9.38 -12.65
CA THR A 312 17.97 10.16 -13.65
C THR A 312 17.03 10.56 -14.79
N ASP A 313 17.47 11.48 -15.66
CA ASP A 313 16.59 12.07 -16.68
C ASP A 313 16.25 11.08 -17.82
N ASP A 314 16.89 9.92 -17.83
CA ASP A 314 16.59 8.79 -18.71
C ASP A 314 15.54 7.82 -18.13
N CYS A 315 15.08 8.01 -16.88
CA CYS A 315 13.99 7.24 -16.31
C CYS A 315 12.64 7.81 -16.79
N GLU A 316 11.88 7.03 -17.57
CA GLU A 316 10.68 7.52 -18.25
C GLU A 316 9.40 7.20 -17.47
N TYR A 317 9.21 5.93 -17.10
CA TYR A 317 8.03 5.48 -16.35
C TYR A 317 8.29 4.17 -15.60
N LEU A 318 7.40 3.85 -14.67
CA LEU A 318 7.41 2.62 -13.89
C LEU A 318 6.10 1.86 -14.10
N ILE A 319 6.21 0.53 -14.08
CA ILE A 319 5.07 -0.38 -14.10
C ILE A 319 5.13 -1.24 -12.85
N ALA A 320 4.10 -1.20 -12.04
CA ALA A 320 3.90 -2.10 -10.91
C ALA A 320 2.67 -2.97 -11.18
N GLY A 321 2.78 -4.28 -10.93
CA GLY A 321 1.66 -5.20 -11.18
C GLY A 321 1.76 -6.49 -10.35
N CYS A 322 0.63 -7.16 -10.18
CA CYS A 322 0.55 -8.49 -9.58
C CYS A 322 0.93 -9.59 -10.58
N ASP A 323 0.99 -10.84 -10.11
CA ASP A 323 1.33 -12.00 -10.94
C ASP A 323 0.36 -12.20 -12.12
N GLY A 324 -0.89 -11.74 -11.99
CA GLY A 324 -1.89 -11.79 -13.06
C GLY A 324 -1.48 -11.07 -14.35
N LEU A 325 -0.55 -10.11 -14.27
CA LEU A 325 0.12 -9.50 -15.43
C LEU A 325 1.41 -10.25 -15.79
N TRP A 326 2.30 -10.41 -14.81
CA TRP A 326 3.68 -10.84 -15.04
C TRP A 326 3.84 -12.32 -15.39
N ASP A 327 2.87 -13.17 -15.04
CA ASP A 327 2.88 -14.59 -15.39
C ASP A 327 2.54 -14.82 -16.88
N VAL A 328 1.94 -13.82 -17.55
CA VAL A 328 1.50 -13.94 -18.96
C VAL A 328 2.19 -12.97 -19.92
N MET A 329 2.79 -11.89 -19.40
CA MET A 329 3.53 -10.90 -20.19
C MET A 329 4.91 -10.66 -19.58
N ASN A 330 5.95 -10.72 -20.41
CA ASN A 330 7.26 -10.22 -20.03
C ASN A 330 7.29 -8.68 -20.13
N THR A 331 8.29 -8.07 -19.51
CA THR A 331 8.42 -6.61 -19.43
C THR A 331 8.41 -5.92 -20.80
N GLU A 332 9.06 -6.52 -21.81
CA GLU A 332 9.12 -5.97 -23.16
C GLU A 332 7.76 -6.02 -23.87
N THR A 333 6.99 -7.10 -23.70
CA THR A 333 5.61 -7.17 -24.23
C THR A 333 4.73 -6.10 -23.60
N VAL A 334 4.88 -5.84 -22.30
CA VAL A 334 4.13 -4.78 -21.62
C VAL A 334 4.52 -3.41 -22.20
N ARG A 335 5.83 -3.15 -22.40
CA ARG A 335 6.34 -1.91 -23.02
C ARG A 335 5.67 -1.62 -24.37
N LEU A 336 5.55 -2.63 -25.23
CA LEU A 336 4.99 -2.49 -26.57
C LEU A 336 3.47 -2.21 -26.60
N CYS A 337 2.78 -2.41 -25.48
CA CYS A 337 1.34 -2.14 -25.37
C CYS A 337 1.00 -0.72 -24.89
N LEU A 338 2.00 0.06 -24.45
CA LEU A 338 1.88 1.42 -23.93
C LEU A 338 2.28 2.45 -25.01
#